data_AF-B6K450-F1
#
_entry.id   AF-B6K450-F1
#
_cell.length_a   1.000
_cell.length_b   1.000
_cell.length_c   1.000
_cell.angle_alpha   90.00
_cell.angle_beta   90.00
_cell.angle_gamma   90.00
#
_symmetry.space_group_name_H-M   'P 1'
#
loop_
_entity.id
_entity.type
_entity.pdbx_description
1 polymer ?
#
loop_
_entity_poly.entity_id
_entity_poly.type
_entity_poly.pdbx_seq_one_letter_code
_entity_poly.pdbx_strand_id
1 'polypeptide(L)'
;MLPGYAINPPFSRLKSLQIRNYADDNHVDLTAIDETQDAFKRQKQLKAIVCQGQPSFFLSIHVPSQENPVYVSEIVTAYDYVFETASIQRDFITQKRLEKYFYVCLWASTSINDAHFSFKRVWIVQKNKRFLSYLGKDPVSVICNARNALLCEFSDGVYAVTATSTVSDSMRTSTGPHNSLERRKPLCGYEATSRLVALAYCVQDLMRVQLRLKQEIQQHMNAKHLQQLSRVVSKKQHDLQQLQTTRYAYVNQIRQLRSLLNSKQRLIESLKQRLTKQNYCYNQQQSVGDNVVKSLDSIEETNSQISLLQTKYVQRHVRLLEEVYPITYVDQSNPPEFAIRNISLCRSPNMTQLEDLAVALGYAAHIIAFLAGHLGFALPYPLYPMCSTSYISDPFAEDSKERFLPLFPYKETPEMFQHGVILLNRDISTLLHAYGLPDDMPNLTLANCHKLLQFVSSGQVFSLL
;
A
#
# COMPACT_ATOMS: atom_id res chain seq x y z
N MET A 1 -59.22 11.76 85.82
CA MET A 1 -59.23 10.32 86.18
C MET A 1 -59.86 9.56 85.03
N LEU A 2 -59.32 8.41 84.63
CA LEU A 2 -59.84 7.55 83.57
C LEU A 2 -58.76 7.49 82.43
N PRO A 3 -58.73 6.54 81.47
CA PRO A 3 -57.43 6.06 80.94
C PRO A 3 -56.62 7.03 80.06
N GLY A 4 -55.49 7.47 80.61
CA GLY A 4 -54.32 7.77 79.81
C GLY A 4 -53.80 6.46 79.20
N TYR A 5 -53.97 6.30 77.89
CA TYR A 5 -53.27 5.26 77.15
C TYR A 5 -51.76 5.52 77.27
N ALA A 6 -51.08 4.71 78.07
CA ALA A 6 -49.65 4.51 77.91
C ALA A 6 -49.43 3.90 76.52
N ILE A 7 -49.22 4.78 75.53
CA ILE A 7 -48.73 4.39 74.21
C ILE A 7 -47.33 3.84 74.45
N ASN A 8 -47.24 2.52 74.65
CA ASN A 8 -45.99 1.78 74.45
C ASN A 8 -45.48 2.20 73.09
N PRO A 9 -44.34 2.92 72.98
CA PRO A 9 -43.98 3.65 71.78
C PRO A 9 -44.11 2.75 70.53
N PRO A 10 -44.76 3.22 69.46
CA PRO A 10 -44.89 2.45 68.24
C PRO A 10 -43.51 2.38 67.61
N PHE A 11 -42.89 1.21 67.79
CA PHE A 11 -41.47 0.93 67.54
C PHE A 11 -40.52 1.74 68.43
N SER A 12 -39.39 1.13 68.82
CA SER A 12 -38.25 1.90 69.32
C SER A 12 -37.52 2.52 68.12
N ARG A 13 -36.45 3.31 68.32
CA ARG A 13 -35.80 4.00 67.20
C ARG A 13 -35.24 2.96 66.21
N LEU A 14 -35.77 2.94 64.99
CA LEU A 14 -35.19 2.20 63.87
C LEU A 14 -33.81 2.79 63.57
N LYS A 15 -32.79 1.92 63.53
CA LYS A 15 -31.40 2.30 63.28
C LYS A 15 -30.96 1.91 61.88
N SER A 16 -31.26 0.68 61.48
CA SER A 16 -30.85 0.10 60.21
C SER A 16 -31.88 -0.91 59.69
N LEU A 17 -31.87 -1.09 58.37
CA LEU A 17 -32.62 -2.13 57.66
C LEU A 17 -31.64 -2.97 56.84
N GLN A 18 -31.65 -4.29 57.00
CA GLN A 18 -30.85 -5.22 56.20
C GLN A 18 -31.78 -6.21 55.48
N ILE A 19 -31.52 -6.47 54.21
CA ILE A 19 -32.14 -7.57 53.47
C ILE A 19 -31.10 -8.69 53.40
N ARG A 20 -31.53 -9.95 53.56
CA ARG A 20 -30.64 -11.11 53.36
C ARG A 20 -31.23 -12.11 52.38
N ASN A 21 -30.35 -12.71 51.57
CA ASN A 21 -30.69 -13.77 50.62
C ASN A 21 -31.90 -13.40 49.74
N TYR A 22 -31.81 -12.24 49.05
CA TYR A 22 -32.84 -11.84 48.09
C TYR A 22 -32.82 -12.78 46.87
N ALA A 23 -33.96 -13.42 46.62
CA ALA A 23 -34.25 -14.21 45.42
C ALA A 23 -35.54 -13.68 44.80
N ASP A 24 -35.50 -13.40 43.49
CA ASP A 24 -36.66 -12.93 42.73
C ASP A 24 -37.55 -14.14 42.39
N ASP A 25 -38.81 -14.12 42.85
CA ASP A 25 -39.71 -15.29 42.79
C ASP A 25 -40.03 -15.74 41.35
N ASN A 26 -39.69 -14.94 40.34
CA ASN A 26 -39.85 -15.25 38.91
C ASN A 26 -38.61 -15.89 38.25
N HIS A 27 -37.46 -16.01 38.95
CA HIS A 27 -36.20 -16.58 38.42
C HIS A 27 -35.57 -17.60 39.38
N VAL A 28 -36.38 -18.58 39.81
CA VAL A 28 -36.05 -19.53 40.88
C VAL A 28 -34.86 -20.45 40.56
N ASP A 29 -34.67 -20.84 39.29
CA ASP A 29 -33.70 -21.90 38.91
C ASP A 29 -32.29 -21.42 38.54
N LEU A 30 -32.00 -20.12 38.62
CA LEU A 30 -30.73 -19.52 38.15
C LEU A 30 -29.81 -18.98 39.26
N THR A 31 -30.30 -18.87 40.51
CA THR A 31 -29.56 -18.24 41.62
C THR A 31 -29.22 -19.19 42.77
N ALA A 32 -29.74 -20.41 42.78
CA ALA A 32 -29.32 -21.46 43.71
C ALA A 32 -28.15 -22.26 43.14
N ILE A 33 -26.94 -22.07 43.70
CA ILE A 33 -25.77 -22.89 43.37
C ILE A 33 -25.86 -24.19 44.18
N ASP A 34 -26.26 -25.27 43.51
CA ASP A 34 -26.34 -26.61 44.09
C ASP A 34 -24.94 -27.25 44.05
N GLU A 35 -24.26 -27.33 45.21
CA GLU A 35 -22.82 -27.67 45.26
C GLU A 35 -22.49 -29.10 44.82
N THR A 36 -23.50 -29.96 44.69
CA THR A 36 -23.40 -31.38 44.31
C THR A 36 -23.64 -31.65 42.81
N GLN A 37 -23.82 -30.61 41.97
CA GLN A 37 -24.06 -30.76 40.52
C GLN A 37 -22.83 -30.53 39.64
N ASP A 38 -22.86 -31.11 38.43
CA ASP A 38 -21.79 -31.07 37.43
C ASP A 38 -21.16 -29.69 37.22
N ALA A 39 -19.82 -29.65 37.22
CA ALA A 39 -19.04 -28.43 37.07
C ALA A 39 -19.41 -27.58 35.84
N PHE A 40 -19.88 -28.23 34.75
CA PHE A 40 -20.33 -27.55 33.53
C PHE A 40 -21.64 -26.77 33.73
N LYS A 41 -22.60 -27.29 34.51
CA LYS A 41 -23.84 -26.56 34.88
C LYS A 41 -23.52 -25.38 35.77
N ARG A 42 -22.66 -25.57 36.79
CA ARG A 42 -22.17 -24.51 37.68
C ARG A 42 -21.47 -23.40 36.89
N GLN A 43 -20.61 -23.75 35.93
CA GLN A 43 -19.94 -22.76 35.07
C GLN A 43 -20.95 -22.00 34.18
N LYS A 44 -22.01 -22.66 33.70
CA LYS A 44 -23.07 -22.01 32.90
C LYS A 44 -23.93 -21.06 33.74
N GLN A 45 -24.29 -21.42 34.97
CA GLN A 45 -24.99 -20.55 35.92
C GLN A 45 -24.13 -19.33 36.31
N LEU A 46 -22.85 -19.54 36.66
CA LEU A 46 -21.93 -18.44 36.96
C LEU A 46 -21.74 -17.49 35.76
N LYS A 47 -21.65 -18.01 34.53
CA LYS A 47 -21.62 -17.18 33.32
C LYS A 47 -22.92 -16.40 33.12
N ALA A 48 -24.09 -16.98 33.41
CA ALA A 48 -25.37 -16.26 33.32
C ALA A 48 -25.44 -15.09 34.31
N ILE A 49 -25.04 -15.30 35.57
CA ILE A 49 -24.99 -14.27 36.61
C ILE A 49 -24.01 -13.14 36.22
N VAL A 50 -22.82 -13.49 35.73
CA VAL A 50 -21.82 -12.50 35.27
C VAL A 50 -22.31 -11.72 34.04
N CYS A 51 -23.04 -12.34 33.11
CA CYS A 51 -23.58 -11.67 31.93
C CYS A 51 -24.79 -10.75 32.21
N GLN A 52 -25.49 -10.90 33.33
CA GLN A 52 -26.65 -10.07 33.68
C GLN A 52 -26.29 -8.82 34.51
N GLY A 53 -25.10 -8.77 35.11
CA GLY A 53 -24.66 -7.66 35.94
C GLY A 53 -25.30 -7.66 37.34
N GLN A 54 -24.71 -6.90 38.28
CA GLN A 54 -25.29 -6.77 39.61
C GLN A 54 -26.48 -5.79 39.57
N PRO A 55 -27.68 -6.19 40.04
CA PRO A 55 -28.84 -5.31 40.13
C PRO A 55 -28.62 -4.19 41.15
N SER A 56 -29.13 -3.01 40.84
CA SER A 56 -29.10 -1.84 41.71
C SER A 56 -30.42 -1.74 42.48
N PHE A 57 -30.35 -1.46 43.79
CA PHE A 57 -31.50 -1.42 44.69
C PHE A 57 -31.60 -0.08 45.43
N PHE A 58 -32.82 0.39 45.70
CA PHE A 58 -33.07 1.41 46.73
C PHE A 58 -34.34 1.08 47.52
N LEU A 59 -34.44 1.66 48.72
CA LEU A 59 -35.58 1.53 49.62
C LEU A 59 -36.35 2.84 49.73
N SER A 60 -37.68 2.75 49.73
CA SER A 60 -38.55 3.85 50.14
C SER A 60 -39.41 3.46 51.35
N ILE A 61 -39.57 4.40 52.28
CA ILE A 61 -40.42 4.23 53.47
C ILE A 61 -41.71 5.00 53.25
N HIS A 62 -42.82 4.27 53.28
CA HIS A 62 -44.18 4.82 53.11
C HIS A 62 -45.01 4.64 54.37
N VAL A 63 -45.86 5.63 54.63
CA VAL A 63 -46.69 5.75 55.81
C VAL A 63 -48.10 6.09 55.34
N PRO A 64 -49.15 5.36 55.75
CA PRO A 64 -50.46 5.41 55.10
C PRO A 64 -51.15 6.79 55.10
N SER A 65 -50.67 7.73 55.92
CA SER A 65 -51.16 9.11 55.98
C SER A 65 -50.59 10.07 54.91
N GLN A 66 -49.75 9.64 53.97
CA GLN A 66 -49.18 10.48 52.89
C GLN A 66 -49.00 9.70 51.58
N GLU A 67 -49.22 10.37 50.45
CA GLU A 67 -49.05 9.78 49.11
C GLU A 67 -47.56 9.69 48.69
N ASN A 68 -46.75 10.69 49.03
CA ASN A 68 -45.33 10.72 48.70
C ASN A 68 -44.47 9.95 49.72
N PRO A 69 -43.35 9.32 49.30
CA PRO A 69 -42.41 8.66 50.20
C PRO A 69 -41.84 9.65 51.22
N VAL A 70 -41.81 9.24 52.50
CA VAL A 70 -41.25 10.06 53.59
C VAL A 70 -39.72 10.06 53.54
N TYR A 71 -39.15 8.95 53.11
CA TYR A 71 -37.71 8.75 52.97
C TYR A 71 -37.44 7.86 51.75
N VAL A 72 -36.37 8.20 51.03
CA VAL A 72 -35.82 7.43 49.91
C VAL A 72 -34.33 7.27 50.19
N SER A 73 -33.82 6.04 50.12
CA SER A 73 -32.40 5.76 50.36
C SER A 73 -31.52 6.11 49.15
N GLU A 74 -30.21 6.04 49.34
CA GLU A 74 -29.26 5.89 48.24
C GLU A 74 -29.45 4.55 47.48
N ILE A 75 -28.83 4.48 46.31
CA ILE A 75 -28.88 3.32 45.40
C ILE A 75 -27.64 2.45 45.63
N VAL A 76 -27.82 1.13 45.81
CA VAL A 76 -26.76 0.19 46.19
C VAL A 76 -26.78 -1.08 45.32
N THR A 77 -25.62 -1.59 44.93
CA THR A 77 -25.44 -2.74 44.01
C THR A 77 -25.12 -4.08 44.71
N ALA A 78 -25.07 -4.11 46.04
CA ALA A 78 -24.69 -5.29 46.82
C ALA A 78 -25.91 -6.03 47.41
N TYR A 79 -25.89 -7.37 47.34
CA TYR A 79 -27.03 -8.22 47.73
C TYR A 79 -27.36 -8.25 49.24
N ASP A 80 -26.37 -8.02 50.13
CA ASP A 80 -26.53 -8.07 51.60
C ASP A 80 -26.15 -6.74 52.28
N TYR A 81 -26.56 -5.59 51.71
CA TYR A 81 -26.28 -4.27 52.27
C TYR A 81 -27.14 -3.91 53.49
N VAL A 82 -26.58 -3.08 54.39
CA VAL A 82 -27.26 -2.53 55.58
C VAL A 82 -27.54 -1.05 55.33
N PHE A 83 -28.81 -0.68 55.17
CA PHE A 83 -29.24 0.70 54.96
C PHE A 83 -29.35 1.44 56.31
N GLU A 84 -28.49 2.43 56.54
CA GLU A 84 -28.52 3.26 57.74
C GLU A 84 -29.57 4.39 57.65
N THR A 85 -30.52 4.43 58.58
CA THR A 85 -31.60 5.44 58.57
C THR A 85 -31.23 6.71 59.36
N ALA A 86 -29.94 6.99 59.54
CA ALA A 86 -29.43 8.05 60.42
C ALA A 86 -29.79 9.48 59.96
N SER A 87 -30.02 9.67 58.65
CA SER A 87 -30.38 10.95 58.02
C SER A 87 -31.87 11.33 58.12
N ILE A 88 -32.72 10.50 58.74
CA ILE A 88 -34.09 10.88 59.10
C ILE A 88 -34.02 11.89 60.27
N GLN A 89 -33.84 13.17 59.93
CA GLN A 89 -33.66 14.23 60.92
C GLN A 89 -34.94 14.45 61.75
N ARG A 90 -34.76 14.26 63.07
CA ARG A 90 -35.48 14.71 64.30
C ARG A 90 -36.96 15.12 64.31
N ASP A 91 -37.55 15.61 63.24
CA ASP A 91 -38.91 16.19 63.23
C ASP A 91 -40.01 15.18 62.85
N PHE A 92 -39.66 14.07 62.19
CA PHE A 92 -40.65 13.05 61.79
C PHE A 92 -41.08 12.13 62.95
N ILE A 93 -40.12 11.63 63.75
CA ILE A 93 -40.36 10.63 64.81
C ILE A 93 -41.13 11.23 66.01
N THR A 94 -41.12 12.55 66.17
CA THR A 94 -41.86 13.26 67.22
C THR A 94 -43.31 13.57 66.84
N GLN A 95 -43.61 13.82 65.55
CA GLN A 95 -44.94 14.26 65.13
C GLN A 95 -45.90 13.12 64.72
N LYS A 96 -45.42 11.98 64.20
CA LYS A 96 -46.27 10.88 63.69
C LYS A 96 -46.29 9.63 64.58
N ARG A 97 -46.37 9.85 65.89
CA ARG A 97 -46.21 8.86 66.97
C ARG A 97 -47.40 7.91 67.21
N LEU A 98 -48.27 7.70 66.20
CA LEU A 98 -49.58 7.04 66.35
C LEU A 98 -49.88 5.93 65.33
N GLU A 99 -49.04 5.77 64.29
CA GLU A 99 -49.32 4.83 63.21
C GLU A 99 -48.84 3.41 63.56
N LYS A 100 -49.71 2.40 63.37
CA LYS A 100 -49.52 1.03 63.90
C LYS A 100 -48.54 0.16 63.09
N TYR A 101 -48.22 0.59 61.87
CA TYR A 101 -47.33 -0.08 60.93
C TYR A 101 -46.83 0.90 59.87
N PHE A 102 -45.75 0.52 59.19
CA PHE A 102 -45.21 1.21 58.02
C PHE A 102 -44.86 0.20 56.93
N TYR A 103 -44.73 0.70 55.70
CA TYR A 103 -44.36 -0.10 54.54
C TYR A 103 -42.91 0.17 54.16
N VAL A 104 -42.15 -0.90 53.91
CA VAL A 104 -40.82 -0.84 53.31
C VAL A 104 -40.93 -1.41 51.90
N CYS A 105 -40.68 -0.58 50.89
CA CYS A 105 -40.72 -0.96 49.47
C CYS A 105 -39.31 -1.15 48.93
N LEU A 106 -39.03 -2.31 48.32
CA LEU A 106 -37.82 -2.57 47.54
C LEU A 106 -38.05 -2.27 46.06
N TRP A 107 -37.18 -1.43 45.52
CA TRP A 107 -37.11 -1.08 44.11
C TRP A 107 -35.79 -1.61 43.54
N ALA A 108 -35.83 -2.27 42.38
CA ALA A 108 -34.65 -2.83 41.74
C ALA A 108 -34.60 -2.52 40.24
N SER A 109 -33.41 -2.16 39.76
CA SER A 109 -33.10 -2.08 38.32
C SER A 109 -32.41 -3.36 37.86
N THR A 110 -32.79 -3.84 36.67
CA THR A 110 -32.31 -5.10 36.07
C THR A 110 -30.98 -4.98 35.32
N SER A 111 -30.39 -3.78 35.22
CA SER A 111 -29.07 -3.57 34.61
C SER A 111 -28.39 -2.32 35.16
N ILE A 112 -27.07 -2.33 35.21
CA ILE A 112 -26.21 -1.27 35.79
C ILE A 112 -26.43 0.11 35.11
N ASN A 113 -26.83 0.13 33.84
CA ASN A 113 -27.05 1.35 33.05
C ASN A 113 -28.53 1.71 32.85
N ASP A 114 -29.47 0.99 33.47
CA ASP A 114 -30.91 1.21 33.24
C ASP A 114 -31.51 2.08 34.36
N ALA A 115 -32.05 3.24 33.96
CA ALA A 115 -32.63 4.24 34.85
C ALA A 115 -34.02 3.85 35.38
N HIS A 116 -34.63 2.77 34.84
CA HIS A 116 -35.93 2.29 35.27
C HIS A 116 -35.83 1.30 36.44
N PHE A 117 -36.19 1.78 37.63
CA PHE A 117 -36.38 0.92 38.79
C PHE A 117 -37.79 0.32 38.81
N SER A 118 -37.86 -1.00 38.90
CA SER A 118 -39.11 -1.75 39.02
C SER A 118 -39.42 -2.05 40.49
N PHE A 119 -40.71 -2.00 40.85
CA PHE A 119 -41.17 -2.43 42.16
C PHE A 119 -41.00 -3.96 42.29
N LYS A 120 -40.34 -4.43 43.36
CA LYS A 120 -40.09 -5.87 43.57
C LYS A 120 -40.84 -6.47 44.76
N ARG A 121 -40.83 -5.81 45.93
CA ARG A 121 -41.45 -6.36 47.14
C ARG A 121 -41.80 -5.27 48.16
N VAL A 122 -42.89 -5.50 48.90
CA VAL A 122 -43.24 -4.75 50.12
C VAL A 122 -43.12 -5.68 51.33
N TRP A 123 -42.54 -5.18 52.41
CA TRP A 123 -42.73 -5.74 53.75
C TRP A 123 -43.63 -4.82 54.58
N ILE A 124 -44.60 -5.42 55.27
CA ILE A 124 -45.49 -4.73 56.21
C ILE A 124 -44.97 -4.99 57.62
N VAL A 125 -44.45 -3.95 58.28
CA VAL A 125 -43.87 -4.11 59.63
C VAL A 125 -44.95 -3.79 60.68
N GLN A 126 -45.52 -4.83 61.29
CA GLN A 126 -46.57 -4.75 62.32
C GLN A 126 -46.11 -5.31 63.67
N LYS A 127 -46.44 -4.62 64.78
CA LYS A 127 -46.04 -4.99 66.15
C LYS A 127 -46.67 -6.28 66.72
N ASN A 128 -47.60 -6.92 66.00
CA ASN A 128 -48.24 -8.15 66.47
C ASN A 128 -47.28 -9.34 66.41
N LYS A 129 -47.03 -9.98 67.56
CA LYS A 129 -46.01 -11.04 67.80
C LYS A 129 -46.08 -12.31 66.91
N ARG A 130 -46.95 -12.37 65.90
CA ARG A 130 -47.08 -13.51 64.98
C ARG A 130 -46.18 -13.42 63.74
N PHE A 131 -45.64 -12.23 63.42
CA PHE A 131 -44.94 -11.99 62.14
C PHE A 131 -43.55 -11.33 62.28
N LEU A 132 -43.09 -11.10 63.51
CA LEU A 132 -41.74 -10.64 63.83
C LEU A 132 -41.06 -11.70 64.70
N SER A 133 -40.10 -12.43 64.15
CA SER A 133 -39.26 -13.35 64.93
C SER A 133 -38.11 -12.57 65.57
N TYR A 134 -38.02 -12.60 66.90
CA TYR A 134 -36.90 -12.01 67.63
C TYR A 134 -35.67 -12.90 67.48
N LEU A 135 -34.56 -12.34 66.99
CA LEU A 135 -33.35 -13.11 66.70
C LEU A 135 -32.20 -12.82 67.66
N GLY A 136 -32.18 -11.65 68.31
CA GLY A 136 -31.15 -11.33 69.30
C GLY A 136 -30.99 -9.83 69.56
N LYS A 137 -29.91 -9.49 70.28
CA LYS A 137 -29.52 -8.10 70.56
C LYS A 137 -28.49 -7.55 69.58
N ASP A 138 -27.61 -8.41 69.06
CA ASP A 138 -26.47 -7.99 68.23
C ASP A 138 -26.64 -8.46 66.77
N PRO A 139 -26.54 -7.58 65.76
CA PRO A 139 -26.84 -7.92 64.37
C PRO A 139 -25.84 -8.89 63.71
N VAL A 140 -24.63 -9.00 64.27
CA VAL A 140 -23.53 -9.83 63.73
C VAL A 140 -23.66 -11.31 64.10
N SER A 141 -24.23 -11.64 65.26
CA SER A 141 -24.34 -13.03 65.75
C SER A 141 -25.58 -13.78 65.24
N VAL A 142 -26.47 -13.07 64.53
CA VAL A 142 -27.77 -13.57 64.08
C VAL A 142 -27.64 -14.36 62.77
N ILE A 143 -27.90 -15.66 62.84
CA ILE A 143 -28.04 -16.55 61.67
C ILE A 143 -29.53 -16.66 61.32
N CYS A 144 -29.94 -16.05 60.21
CA CYS A 144 -31.29 -16.20 59.64
C CYS A 144 -31.19 -16.96 58.32
N ASN A 145 -31.62 -18.22 58.31
CA ASN A 145 -31.57 -19.10 57.12
C ASN A 145 -32.77 -18.90 56.17
N ALA A 146 -33.66 -17.95 56.45
CA ALA A 146 -34.82 -17.66 55.61
C ALA A 146 -34.42 -16.81 54.39
N ARG A 147 -34.84 -17.22 53.20
CA ARG A 147 -34.74 -16.41 51.97
C ARG A 147 -35.70 -15.23 52.04
N ASN A 148 -35.36 -14.12 51.38
CA ASN A 148 -36.22 -12.93 51.25
C ASN A 148 -36.64 -12.28 52.61
N ALA A 149 -35.79 -12.42 53.63
CA ALA A 149 -36.04 -11.88 54.97
C ALA A 149 -35.62 -10.40 55.08
N LEU A 150 -36.50 -9.57 55.63
CA LEU A 150 -36.14 -8.22 56.09
C LEU A 150 -35.75 -8.29 57.57
N LEU A 151 -34.53 -7.87 57.88
CA LEU A 151 -34.02 -7.67 59.23
C LEU A 151 -34.15 -6.20 59.61
N CYS A 152 -34.88 -5.93 60.68
CA CYS A 152 -35.03 -4.58 61.24
C CYS A 152 -34.23 -4.48 62.54
N GLU A 153 -33.23 -3.59 62.59
CA GLU A 153 -32.56 -3.23 63.83
C GLU A 153 -33.29 -2.06 64.49
N PHE A 154 -33.98 -2.36 65.58
CA PHE A 154 -34.55 -1.36 66.47
C PHE A 154 -33.63 -1.16 67.69
N SER A 155 -33.75 -0.04 68.38
CA SER A 155 -32.96 0.23 69.60
C SER A 155 -33.17 -0.76 70.76
N ASP A 156 -34.15 -1.66 70.68
CA ASP A 156 -34.43 -2.76 71.62
C ASP A 156 -34.00 -4.16 71.13
N GLY A 157 -33.59 -4.31 69.87
CA GLY A 157 -33.04 -5.56 69.33
C GLY A 157 -33.30 -5.80 67.83
N VAL A 158 -32.88 -6.97 67.35
CA VAL A 158 -32.96 -7.38 65.94
C VAL A 158 -34.11 -8.37 65.72
N TYR A 159 -34.96 -8.06 64.74
CA TYR A 159 -36.12 -8.86 64.37
C TYR A 159 -36.11 -9.19 62.88
N ALA A 160 -36.53 -10.40 62.50
CA ALA A 160 -36.78 -10.75 61.11
C ALA A 160 -38.28 -10.79 60.77
N VAL A 161 -38.57 -10.43 59.52
CA VAL A 161 -39.88 -10.57 58.86
C VAL A 161 -39.71 -11.54 57.70
N THR A 162 -40.32 -12.73 57.79
CA THR A 162 -40.20 -13.81 56.79
C THR A 162 -41.56 -14.16 56.18
N ALA A 163 -41.73 -13.84 54.90
CA ALA A 163 -42.78 -14.28 53.97
C ALA A 163 -44.25 -14.26 54.46
N THR A 164 -44.92 -13.15 54.12
CA THR A 164 -46.29 -13.05 53.59
C THR A 164 -47.14 -14.33 53.44
N SER A 165 -48.31 -14.36 54.09
CA SER A 165 -49.58 -14.65 53.39
C SER A 165 -50.80 -14.02 54.07
N THR A 166 -51.70 -13.54 53.22
CA THR A 166 -53.07 -13.06 53.40
C THR A 166 -53.81 -13.48 54.69
N VAL A 167 -54.17 -12.51 55.55
CA VAL A 167 -55.42 -12.59 56.34
C VAL A 167 -56.11 -11.21 56.44
N SER A 168 -57.34 -11.23 55.96
CA SER A 168 -58.51 -10.37 56.16
C SER A 168 -58.63 -9.59 57.48
N ASP A 169 -59.36 -8.48 57.40
CA ASP A 169 -59.84 -7.68 58.54
C ASP A 169 -60.55 -8.52 59.63
N SER A 170 -60.23 -8.22 60.89
CA SER A 170 -61.24 -8.18 61.96
C SER A 170 -60.74 -7.39 63.18
N MET A 171 -61.44 -6.30 63.52
CA MET A 171 -61.25 -5.62 64.79
C MET A 171 -61.81 -6.45 65.95
N ARG A 172 -61.09 -6.52 67.09
CA ARG A 172 -61.73 -6.62 68.42
C ARG A 172 -61.02 -5.76 69.46
N THR A 173 -61.83 -5.05 70.24
CA THR A 173 -61.46 -4.18 71.36
C THR A 173 -61.77 -4.85 72.70
N SER A 174 -60.99 -4.54 73.73
CA SER A 174 -61.31 -4.68 75.18
C SER A 174 -60.13 -4.08 75.97
N THR A 175 -60.23 -2.94 76.67
CA THR A 175 -61.02 -2.53 77.87
C THR A 175 -60.34 -2.84 79.22
N GLY A 176 -59.55 -1.86 79.69
CA GLY A 176 -59.35 -1.51 81.11
C GLY A 176 -58.30 -2.30 81.92
N PRO A 177 -57.98 -1.86 83.16
CA PRO A 177 -58.37 -0.61 83.82
C PRO A 177 -57.15 0.30 84.14
N HIS A 178 -57.35 1.26 85.05
CA HIS A 178 -56.44 2.39 85.35
C HIS A 178 -55.43 2.09 86.47
N ASN A 179 -54.32 2.84 86.53
CA ASN A 179 -54.04 3.70 87.68
C ASN A 179 -52.98 4.78 87.41
N SER A 180 -53.14 5.92 88.09
CA SER A 180 -52.38 7.17 87.93
C SER A 180 -51.29 7.33 88.98
N LEU A 181 -50.25 8.14 88.68
CA LEU A 181 -49.74 9.17 89.58
C LEU A 181 -48.88 10.20 88.82
N GLU A 182 -49.23 11.48 88.93
CA GLU A 182 -48.49 12.60 88.33
C GLU A 182 -47.17 12.90 89.07
N ARG A 183 -46.19 13.49 88.37
CA ARG A 183 -45.22 14.40 88.99
C ARG A 183 -44.86 15.54 88.02
N ARG A 184 -45.35 16.76 88.30
CA ARG A 184 -45.15 17.97 87.48
C ARG A 184 -43.95 18.80 87.96
N LYS A 185 -43.34 19.58 87.04
CA LYS A 185 -42.88 21.00 87.15
C LYS A 185 -41.79 21.31 86.10
N PRO A 186 -41.48 22.60 85.78
CA PRO A 186 -42.23 23.85 85.96
C PRO A 186 -42.36 24.68 84.63
N LEU A 187 -42.77 25.95 84.75
CA LEU A 187 -43.23 26.85 83.66
C LEU A 187 -42.10 27.67 83.00
N CYS A 188 -42.38 28.20 81.80
CA CYS A 188 -41.50 29.08 81.00
C CYS A 188 -41.60 30.57 81.41
N GLY A 189 -40.48 31.30 81.36
CA GLY A 189 -40.37 32.69 81.82
C GLY A 189 -40.15 33.77 80.73
N TYR A 190 -40.32 35.02 81.13
CA TYR A 190 -40.33 36.27 80.33
C TYR A 190 -39.18 36.44 79.30
N GLU A 191 -38.00 35.87 79.55
CA GLU A 191 -36.88 35.93 78.60
C GLU A 191 -37.14 35.15 77.30
N ALA A 192 -37.98 34.11 77.34
CA ALA A 192 -38.32 33.33 76.14
C ALA A 192 -39.26 34.11 75.22
N THR A 193 -40.22 34.84 75.79
CA THR A 193 -41.14 35.70 75.03
C THR A 193 -40.42 36.94 74.48
N SER A 194 -39.51 37.54 75.25
CA SER A 194 -38.67 38.65 74.76
C SER A 194 -37.79 38.22 73.56
N ARG A 195 -37.15 37.05 73.63
CA ARG A 195 -36.36 36.50 72.52
C ARG A 195 -37.21 36.18 71.28
N LEU A 196 -38.43 35.67 71.44
CA LEU A 196 -39.35 35.45 70.33
C LEU A 196 -39.77 36.75 69.64
N VAL A 197 -40.02 37.82 70.41
CA VAL A 197 -40.33 39.15 69.85
C VAL A 197 -39.12 39.74 69.11
N ALA A 198 -37.91 39.64 69.68
CA ALA A 198 -36.68 40.08 69.00
C ALA A 198 -36.44 39.32 67.68
N LEU A 199 -36.64 38.00 67.67
CA LEU A 199 -36.56 37.19 66.44
C LEU A 199 -37.61 37.58 65.41
N ALA A 200 -38.85 37.88 65.82
CA ALA A 200 -39.89 38.36 64.92
C ALA A 200 -39.52 39.70 64.26
N TYR A 201 -38.92 40.64 65.01
CA TYR A 201 -38.38 41.88 64.44
C TYR A 201 -37.23 41.62 63.47
N CYS A 202 -36.27 40.74 63.80
CA CYS A 202 -35.18 40.37 62.88
C CYS A 202 -35.71 39.75 61.57
N VAL A 203 -36.73 38.89 61.63
CA VAL A 203 -37.38 38.32 60.43
C VAL A 203 -38.04 39.43 59.61
N GLN A 204 -38.72 40.38 60.25
CA GLN A 204 -39.39 41.48 59.56
C GLN A 204 -38.40 42.48 58.90
N ASP A 205 -37.24 42.72 59.53
CA ASP A 205 -36.18 43.53 58.94
C ASP A 205 -35.45 42.81 57.80
N LEU A 206 -35.23 41.50 57.90
CA LEU A 206 -34.72 40.70 56.78
C LEU A 206 -35.67 40.75 55.57
N MET A 207 -36.99 40.70 55.79
CA MET A 207 -37.99 40.88 54.73
C MET A 207 -37.91 42.29 54.09
N ARG A 208 -37.69 43.35 54.89
CA ARG A 208 -37.49 44.71 54.37
C ARG A 208 -36.22 44.84 53.53
N VAL A 209 -35.12 44.22 53.95
CA VAL A 209 -33.85 44.19 53.20
C VAL A 209 -34.00 43.45 51.88
N GLN A 210 -34.67 42.28 51.87
CA GLN A 210 -34.99 41.56 50.63
C GLN A 210 -35.82 42.42 49.67
N LEU A 211 -36.81 43.18 50.16
CA LEU A 211 -37.62 44.05 49.32
C LEU A 211 -36.80 45.19 48.70
N ARG A 212 -35.88 45.80 49.47
CA ARG A 212 -35.01 46.89 48.97
C ARG A 212 -34.03 46.40 47.91
N LEU A 213 -33.34 45.28 48.17
CA LEU A 213 -32.45 44.64 47.19
C LEU A 213 -33.19 44.29 45.90
N LYS A 214 -34.43 43.79 45.99
CA LYS A 214 -35.27 43.52 44.83
C LYS A 214 -35.56 44.79 44.00
N GLN A 215 -35.81 45.92 44.65
CA GLN A 215 -36.05 47.20 43.96
C GLN A 215 -34.78 47.75 43.29
N GLU A 216 -33.63 47.69 43.96
CA GLU A 216 -32.32 48.09 43.39
C GLU A 216 -31.97 47.25 42.16
N ILE A 217 -32.10 45.91 42.27
CA ILE A 217 -31.95 44.99 41.13
C ILE A 217 -32.89 45.38 39.98
N GLN A 218 -34.16 45.69 40.28
CA GLN A 218 -35.16 46.03 39.28
C GLN A 218 -34.89 47.38 38.59
N GLN A 219 -34.26 48.35 39.27
CA GLN A 219 -33.79 49.62 38.68
C GLN A 219 -32.54 49.42 37.82
N HIS A 220 -31.57 48.60 38.24
CA HIS A 220 -30.43 48.24 37.41
C HIS A 220 -30.83 47.42 36.17
N MET A 221 -31.88 46.60 36.30
CA MET A 221 -32.51 45.84 35.19
C MET A 221 -33.42 46.70 34.30
N ASN A 222 -33.10 47.99 34.12
CA ASN A 222 -33.80 48.90 33.22
C ASN A 222 -33.88 48.33 31.80
N ALA A 223 -35.07 47.87 31.39
CA ALA A 223 -35.29 47.11 30.16
C ALA A 223 -34.77 47.81 28.89
N LYS A 224 -34.80 49.14 28.84
CA LYS A 224 -34.24 49.93 27.73
C LYS A 224 -32.72 49.79 27.60
N HIS A 225 -31.99 49.76 28.71
CA HIS A 225 -30.53 49.60 28.70
C HIS A 225 -30.12 48.17 28.34
N LEU A 226 -30.83 47.17 28.89
CA LEU A 226 -30.65 45.76 28.50
C LEU A 226 -30.94 45.53 27.01
N GLN A 227 -31.97 46.16 26.44
CA GLN A 227 -32.26 46.10 25.00
C GLN A 227 -31.21 46.82 24.14
N GLN A 228 -30.57 47.88 24.64
CA GLN A 228 -29.46 48.52 23.92
C GLN A 228 -28.21 47.63 23.96
N LEU A 229 -27.86 47.10 25.13
CA LEU A 229 -26.73 46.17 25.28
C LEU A 229 -26.93 44.90 24.45
N SER A 230 -28.12 44.29 24.45
CA SER A 230 -28.39 43.10 23.64
C SER A 230 -28.25 43.38 22.14
N ARG A 231 -28.75 44.52 21.63
CA ARG A 231 -28.54 44.94 20.23
C ARG A 231 -27.06 45.12 19.88
N VAL A 232 -26.25 45.70 20.79
CA VAL A 232 -24.81 45.85 20.58
C VAL A 232 -24.11 44.49 20.59
N VAL A 233 -24.45 43.60 21.52
CA VAL A 233 -23.91 42.23 21.60
C VAL A 233 -24.27 41.42 20.36
N SER A 234 -25.54 41.43 19.93
CA SER A 234 -25.98 40.74 18.71
C SER A 234 -25.28 41.29 17.45
N LYS A 235 -25.10 42.60 17.34
CA LYS A 235 -24.32 43.20 16.25
C LYS A 235 -22.87 42.72 16.27
N LYS A 236 -22.22 42.72 17.44
CA LYS A 236 -20.83 42.24 17.60
C LYS A 236 -20.67 40.74 17.37
N GLN A 237 -21.66 39.93 17.74
CA GLN A 237 -21.70 38.50 17.40
C GLN A 237 -21.83 38.29 15.89
N HIS A 238 -22.65 39.09 15.21
CA HIS A 238 -22.77 39.04 13.75
C HIS A 238 -21.48 39.48 13.05
N ASP A 239 -20.87 40.60 13.47
CA ASP A 239 -19.56 41.07 12.99
C ASP A 239 -18.49 39.95 13.15
N LEU A 240 -18.45 39.27 14.31
CA LEU A 240 -17.54 38.16 14.57
C LEU A 240 -17.82 36.94 13.69
N GLN A 241 -19.08 36.60 13.43
CA GLN A 241 -19.44 35.51 12.50
C GLN A 241 -18.98 35.82 11.08
N GLN A 242 -19.17 37.06 10.59
CA GLN A 242 -18.66 37.50 9.28
C GLN A 242 -17.13 37.44 9.20
N LEU A 243 -16.42 37.83 10.26
CA LEU A 243 -14.96 37.72 10.34
C LEU A 243 -14.50 36.25 10.39
N GLN A 244 -15.26 35.35 11.01
CA GLN A 244 -14.96 33.91 11.02
C GLN A 244 -15.16 33.26 9.65
N THR A 245 -16.24 33.60 8.92
CA THR A 245 -16.49 33.05 7.57
C THR A 245 -15.48 33.55 6.55
N THR A 246 -15.16 34.85 6.56
CA THR A 246 -14.10 35.42 5.70
C THR A 246 -12.72 34.83 6.01
N ARG A 247 -12.34 34.69 7.29
CA ARG A 247 -11.11 33.98 7.69
C ARG A 247 -11.08 32.54 7.16
N TYR A 248 -12.19 31.81 7.26
CA TYR A 248 -12.29 30.44 6.74
C TYR A 248 -12.12 30.38 5.22
N ALA A 249 -12.72 31.33 4.48
CA ALA A 249 -12.55 31.45 3.03
C ALA A 249 -11.07 31.68 2.65
N TYR A 250 -10.37 32.61 3.30
CA TYR A 250 -8.94 32.86 3.05
C TYR A 250 -8.07 31.64 3.38
N VAL A 251 -8.33 30.94 4.49
CA VAL A 251 -7.60 29.70 4.84
C VAL A 251 -7.80 28.61 3.77
N ASN A 252 -9.00 28.48 3.21
CA ASN A 252 -9.26 27.54 2.12
C ASN A 252 -8.59 27.94 0.81
N GLN A 253 -8.58 29.23 0.46
CA GLN A 253 -7.81 29.74 -0.69
C GLN A 253 -6.32 29.46 -0.55
N ILE A 254 -5.73 29.72 0.62
CA ILE A 254 -4.31 29.41 0.89
C ILE A 254 -4.06 27.89 0.77
N ARG A 255 -4.98 27.05 1.24
CA ARG A 255 -4.88 25.58 1.09
C ARG A 255 -4.91 25.15 -0.38
N GLN A 256 -5.79 25.73 -1.19
CA GLN A 256 -5.87 25.49 -2.64
C GLN A 256 -4.60 25.96 -3.36
N LEU A 257 -4.10 27.16 -3.06
CA LEU A 257 -2.85 27.66 -3.66
C LEU A 257 -1.64 26.79 -3.29
N ARG A 258 -1.56 26.31 -2.05
CA ARG A 258 -0.52 25.35 -1.64
C ARG A 258 -0.63 24.01 -2.38
N SER A 259 -1.84 23.47 -2.59
CA SER A 259 -1.99 22.21 -3.33
C SER A 259 -1.62 22.36 -4.81
N LEU A 260 -1.93 23.51 -5.43
CA LEU A 260 -1.51 23.86 -6.79
C LEU A 260 0.01 24.10 -6.91
N LEU A 261 0.65 24.66 -5.89
CA LEU A 261 2.11 24.81 -5.87
C LEU A 261 2.79 23.44 -5.77
N ASN A 262 2.30 22.58 -4.87
CA ASN A 262 2.80 21.21 -4.70
C ASN A 262 2.54 20.30 -5.91
N SER A 263 1.53 20.57 -6.75
CA SER A 263 1.34 19.84 -8.02
C SER A 263 2.29 20.36 -9.10
N LYS A 264 2.50 21.68 -9.20
CA LYS A 264 3.51 22.27 -10.11
C LYS A 264 4.94 21.83 -9.78
N GLN A 265 5.32 21.74 -8.51
CA GLN A 265 6.64 21.22 -8.09
C GLN A 265 6.85 19.77 -8.57
N ARG A 266 5.88 18.88 -8.31
CA ARG A 266 5.93 17.48 -8.78
C ARG A 266 5.99 17.36 -10.30
N LEU A 267 5.34 18.26 -11.04
CA LEU A 267 5.45 18.33 -12.50
C LEU A 267 6.85 18.79 -12.95
N ILE A 268 7.46 19.76 -12.28
CA ILE A 268 8.83 20.21 -12.58
C ILE A 268 9.84 19.08 -12.30
N GLU A 269 9.66 18.33 -11.21
CA GLU A 269 10.49 17.17 -10.87
C GLU A 269 10.37 16.05 -11.90
N SER A 270 9.16 15.70 -12.34
CA SER A 270 8.96 14.66 -13.36
C SER A 270 9.51 15.09 -14.73
N LEU A 271 9.39 16.37 -15.11
CA LEU A 271 10.01 16.92 -16.31
C LEU A 271 11.54 16.89 -16.24
N LYS A 272 12.13 17.25 -15.09
CA LYS A 272 13.59 17.12 -14.85
C LYS A 272 14.05 15.67 -14.98
N GLN A 273 13.36 14.72 -14.36
CA GLN A 273 13.67 13.28 -14.48
C GLN A 273 13.53 12.76 -15.90
N ARG A 274 12.57 13.29 -16.69
CA ARG A 274 12.44 12.94 -18.11
C ARG A 274 13.60 13.49 -18.94
N LEU A 275 14.01 14.74 -18.70
CA LEU A 275 15.16 15.35 -19.36
C LEU A 275 16.48 14.65 -19.03
N THR A 276 16.72 14.26 -17.78
CA THR A 276 17.95 13.53 -17.42
C THR A 276 18.01 12.15 -18.09
N LYS A 277 16.88 11.42 -18.13
CA LYS A 277 16.78 10.15 -18.88
C LYS A 277 16.99 10.36 -20.39
N GLN A 278 16.40 11.39 -20.97
CA GLN A 278 16.55 11.70 -22.40
C GLN A 278 18.00 12.04 -22.74
N ASN A 279 18.67 12.89 -21.94
CA ASN A 279 20.08 13.22 -22.13
C ASN A 279 20.99 12.01 -21.93
N TYR A 280 20.69 11.14 -20.96
CA TYR A 280 21.44 9.88 -20.77
C TYR A 280 21.34 8.98 -22.01
N CYS A 281 20.12 8.74 -22.53
CA CYS A 281 19.93 7.94 -23.74
C CYS A 281 20.60 8.58 -24.96
N TYR A 282 20.54 9.90 -25.10
CA TYR A 282 21.21 10.63 -26.19
C TYR A 282 22.73 10.48 -26.14
N ASN A 283 23.34 10.68 -24.96
CA ASN A 283 24.79 10.50 -24.78
C ASN A 283 25.22 9.04 -25.00
N GLN A 284 24.39 8.08 -24.57
CA GLN A 284 24.64 6.66 -24.84
C GLN A 284 24.59 6.38 -26.35
N GLN A 285 23.59 6.92 -27.07
CA GLN A 285 23.46 6.78 -28.52
C GLN A 285 24.62 7.46 -29.28
N GLN A 286 25.10 8.62 -28.84
CA GLN A 286 26.31 9.25 -29.39
C GLN A 286 27.54 8.36 -29.19
N SER A 287 27.79 7.86 -27.97
CA SER A 287 28.95 6.99 -27.73
C SER A 287 28.91 5.67 -28.51
N VAL A 288 27.71 5.13 -28.78
CA VAL A 288 27.53 3.99 -29.70
C VAL A 288 27.86 4.40 -31.13
N GLY A 289 27.41 5.58 -31.59
CA GLY A 289 27.77 6.14 -32.89
C GLY A 289 29.28 6.31 -33.07
N ASP A 290 29.96 6.92 -32.11
CA ASP A 290 31.42 7.12 -32.12
C ASP A 290 32.18 5.78 -32.18
N ASN A 291 31.68 4.75 -31.50
CA ASN A 291 32.25 3.40 -31.55
C ASN A 291 32.02 2.73 -32.91
N VAL A 292 30.85 2.94 -33.54
CA VAL A 292 30.58 2.46 -34.90
C VAL A 292 31.50 3.14 -35.91
N VAL A 293 31.69 4.47 -35.84
CA VAL A 293 32.62 5.19 -36.73
C VAL A 293 34.03 4.63 -36.61
N LYS A 294 34.58 4.52 -35.38
CA LYS A 294 35.91 3.92 -35.15
C LYS A 294 36.02 2.48 -35.67
N SER A 295 34.94 1.70 -35.59
CA SER A 295 34.93 0.35 -36.14
C SER A 295 34.97 0.35 -37.67
N LEU A 296 34.28 1.28 -38.33
CA LEU A 296 34.35 1.47 -39.78
C LEU A 296 35.75 1.92 -40.22
N ASP A 297 36.35 2.89 -39.54
CA ASP A 297 37.73 3.35 -39.79
C ASP A 297 38.70 2.15 -39.72
N SER A 298 38.59 1.31 -38.68
CA SER A 298 39.43 0.12 -38.54
C SER A 298 39.20 -0.94 -39.62
N ILE A 299 37.96 -1.06 -40.13
CA ILE A 299 37.64 -1.96 -41.24
C ILE A 299 38.26 -1.42 -42.54
N GLU A 300 38.17 -0.12 -42.80
CA GLU A 300 38.81 0.53 -43.95
C GLU A 300 40.34 0.35 -43.92
N GLU A 301 40.98 0.58 -42.77
CA GLU A 301 42.40 0.30 -42.56
C GLU A 301 42.74 -1.17 -42.89
N THR A 302 42.00 -2.14 -42.35
CA THR A 302 42.27 -3.57 -42.62
C THR A 302 42.05 -3.94 -44.10
N ASN A 303 41.02 -3.39 -44.76
CA ASN A 303 40.78 -3.60 -46.18
C ASN A 303 41.92 -3.02 -47.05
N SER A 304 42.43 -1.83 -46.71
CA SER A 304 43.58 -1.23 -47.39
C SER A 304 44.84 -2.08 -47.24
N GLN A 305 45.07 -2.67 -46.06
CA GLN A 305 46.18 -3.59 -45.80
C GLN A 305 46.03 -4.90 -46.60
N ILE A 306 44.82 -5.45 -46.68
CA ILE A 306 44.53 -6.66 -47.47
C ILE A 306 44.79 -6.40 -48.96
N SER A 307 44.29 -5.29 -49.51
CA SER A 307 44.54 -4.92 -50.92
C SER A 307 46.04 -4.74 -51.21
N LEU A 308 46.78 -4.08 -50.31
CA LEU A 308 48.24 -3.95 -50.42
C LEU A 308 48.98 -5.30 -50.35
N LEU A 309 48.50 -6.25 -49.54
CA LEU A 309 49.08 -7.59 -49.44
C LEU A 309 48.76 -8.43 -50.69
N GLN A 310 47.53 -8.36 -51.21
CA GLN A 310 47.13 -9.00 -52.47
C GLN A 310 47.96 -8.47 -53.65
N THR A 311 48.12 -7.14 -53.74
CA THR A 311 48.99 -6.47 -54.72
C THR A 311 50.41 -7.03 -54.68
N LYS A 312 51.02 -7.08 -53.49
CA LYS A 312 52.38 -7.61 -53.28
C LYS A 312 52.49 -9.10 -53.58
N TYR A 313 51.46 -9.88 -53.27
CA TYR A 313 51.39 -11.31 -53.57
C TYR A 313 51.39 -11.55 -55.09
N VAL A 314 50.50 -10.88 -55.83
CA VAL A 314 50.43 -11.00 -57.30
C VAL A 314 51.73 -10.52 -57.96
N GLN A 315 52.27 -9.36 -57.55
CA GLN A 315 53.57 -8.90 -58.05
C GLN A 315 54.70 -9.92 -57.83
N ARG A 316 54.76 -10.56 -56.65
CA ARG A 316 55.77 -11.59 -56.36
C ARG A 316 55.57 -12.82 -57.25
N HIS A 317 54.34 -13.25 -57.43
CA HIS A 317 53.99 -14.40 -58.27
C HIS A 317 54.30 -14.14 -59.75
N VAL A 318 54.06 -12.92 -60.24
CA VAL A 318 54.43 -12.52 -61.61
C VAL A 318 55.94 -12.40 -61.78
N ARG A 319 56.69 -11.88 -60.81
CA ARG A 319 58.17 -11.89 -60.88
C ARG A 319 58.75 -13.31 -60.94
N LEU A 320 58.20 -14.25 -60.17
CA LEU A 320 58.57 -15.68 -60.28
C LEU A 320 58.20 -16.26 -61.65
N LEU A 321 57.10 -15.82 -62.26
CA LEU A 321 56.72 -16.22 -63.61
C LEU A 321 57.67 -15.64 -64.68
N GLU A 322 58.14 -14.40 -64.50
CA GLU A 322 59.18 -13.76 -65.33
C GLU A 322 60.53 -14.51 -65.22
N GLU A 323 60.88 -15.03 -64.03
CA GLU A 323 62.06 -15.88 -63.83
C GLU A 323 61.94 -17.27 -64.50
N VAL A 324 60.75 -17.88 -64.51
CA VAL A 324 60.51 -19.20 -65.13
C VAL A 324 60.38 -19.10 -66.65
N TYR A 325 59.74 -18.05 -67.15
CA TYR A 325 59.52 -17.78 -68.58
C TYR A 325 60.07 -16.41 -69.00
N PRO A 326 61.40 -16.20 -68.93
CA PRO A 326 62.01 -14.95 -69.37
C PRO A 326 61.69 -14.69 -70.84
N ILE A 327 61.04 -13.54 -71.09
CA ILE A 327 60.80 -13.03 -72.44
C ILE A 327 61.90 -12.02 -72.76
N THR A 328 62.82 -12.41 -73.64
CA THR A 328 63.96 -11.59 -74.06
C THR A 328 63.71 -10.97 -75.42
N TYR A 329 64.19 -9.75 -75.60
CA TYR A 329 64.26 -9.09 -76.90
C TYR A 329 65.38 -9.74 -77.74
N VAL A 330 65.08 -10.10 -78.99
CA VAL A 330 66.04 -10.78 -79.88
C VAL A 330 66.69 -9.78 -80.83
N ASP A 331 65.89 -9.11 -81.66
CA ASP A 331 66.38 -8.25 -82.74
C ASP A 331 65.58 -6.95 -82.87
N GLN A 332 66.28 -5.87 -83.29
CA GLN A 332 65.69 -4.57 -83.63
C GLN A 332 65.03 -4.54 -85.02
N SER A 333 64.45 -5.67 -85.45
CA SER A 333 63.56 -5.70 -86.61
C SER A 333 62.30 -4.87 -86.33
N ASN A 334 61.64 -4.40 -87.39
CA ASN A 334 60.39 -3.65 -87.27
C ASN A 334 59.26 -4.48 -87.92
N PRO A 335 58.34 -5.07 -87.14
CA PRO A 335 58.17 -4.97 -85.70
C PRO A 335 59.14 -5.86 -84.89
N PRO A 336 59.37 -5.53 -83.59
CA PRO A 336 60.37 -6.19 -82.75
C PRO A 336 60.11 -7.68 -82.50
N GLU A 337 61.19 -8.46 -82.53
CA GLU A 337 61.16 -9.89 -82.24
C GLU A 337 61.51 -10.20 -80.77
N PHE A 338 60.71 -11.07 -80.17
CA PHE A 338 60.84 -11.52 -78.79
C PHE A 338 60.96 -13.05 -78.78
N ALA A 339 61.63 -13.58 -77.76
CA ALA A 339 61.76 -15.01 -77.52
C ALA A 339 61.42 -15.34 -76.05
N ILE A 340 60.69 -16.43 -75.80
CA ILE A 340 60.51 -16.98 -74.45
C ILE A 340 61.57 -18.07 -74.25
N ARG A 341 62.38 -17.98 -73.18
CA ARG A 341 63.43 -18.97 -72.85
C ARG A 341 64.36 -19.28 -74.06
N ASN A 342 64.73 -18.22 -74.79
CA ASN A 342 65.54 -18.27 -76.03
C ASN A 342 64.86 -18.92 -77.25
N ILE A 343 63.54 -19.15 -77.22
CA ILE A 343 62.74 -19.66 -78.36
C ILE A 343 61.91 -18.52 -78.97
N SER A 344 62.19 -18.15 -80.23
CA SER A 344 61.48 -17.10 -80.97
C SER A 344 60.22 -17.63 -81.67
N LEU A 345 59.14 -16.84 -81.70
CA LEU A 345 57.98 -17.13 -82.56
C LEU A 345 58.28 -16.73 -84.01
N CYS A 346 58.90 -17.64 -84.77
CA CYS A 346 59.10 -17.46 -86.21
C CYS A 346 57.75 -17.33 -86.93
N ARG A 347 57.49 -16.15 -87.52
CA ARG A 347 56.26 -15.87 -88.31
C ARG A 347 56.09 -16.77 -89.54
N SER A 348 57.19 -17.27 -90.09
CA SER A 348 57.23 -18.26 -91.18
C SER A 348 58.11 -19.44 -90.73
N PRO A 349 57.54 -20.43 -90.00
CA PRO A 349 58.32 -21.54 -89.46
C PRO A 349 58.73 -22.53 -90.56
N ASN A 350 60.02 -22.85 -90.60
CA ASN A 350 60.51 -24.03 -91.32
C ASN A 350 60.08 -25.32 -90.58
N MET A 351 60.17 -26.48 -91.24
CA MET A 351 59.75 -27.77 -90.65
C MET A 351 60.38 -28.09 -89.29
N THR A 352 61.62 -27.64 -89.04
CA THR A 352 62.31 -27.81 -87.75
C THR A 352 61.86 -26.82 -86.66
N GLN A 353 61.26 -25.68 -87.04
CA GLN A 353 60.81 -24.63 -86.14
C GLN A 353 59.35 -24.83 -85.68
N LEU A 354 58.66 -25.86 -86.18
CA LEU A 354 57.28 -26.17 -85.81
C LEU A 354 57.15 -26.68 -84.36
N GLU A 355 58.16 -27.41 -83.87
CA GLU A 355 58.22 -27.86 -82.47
C GLU A 355 58.53 -26.69 -81.52
N ASP A 356 59.50 -25.86 -81.89
CA ASP A 356 59.83 -24.61 -81.18
C ASP A 356 58.62 -23.67 -81.07
N LEU A 357 57.87 -23.50 -82.16
CA LEU A 357 56.63 -22.72 -82.22
C LEU A 357 55.58 -23.23 -81.22
N ALA A 358 55.39 -24.55 -81.16
CA ALA A 358 54.47 -25.20 -80.21
C ALA A 358 54.88 -24.98 -78.76
N VAL A 359 56.18 -25.07 -78.46
CA VAL A 359 56.73 -24.83 -77.12
C VAL A 359 56.54 -23.37 -76.71
N ALA A 360 56.86 -22.42 -77.59
CA ALA A 360 56.73 -20.99 -77.31
C ALA A 360 55.26 -20.55 -77.14
N LEU A 361 54.33 -21.06 -77.96
CA LEU A 361 52.89 -20.84 -77.79
C LEU A 361 52.36 -21.48 -76.50
N GLY A 362 52.85 -22.68 -76.15
CA GLY A 362 52.54 -23.34 -74.89
C GLY A 362 52.98 -22.55 -73.65
N TYR A 363 54.15 -21.90 -73.72
CA TYR A 363 54.62 -20.99 -72.67
C TYR A 363 53.77 -19.71 -72.60
N ALA A 364 53.42 -19.11 -73.74
CA ALA A 364 52.51 -17.97 -73.78
C ALA A 364 51.13 -18.31 -73.19
N ALA A 365 50.55 -19.46 -73.54
CA ALA A 365 49.29 -19.94 -72.97
C ALA A 365 49.37 -20.13 -71.45
N HIS A 366 50.47 -20.67 -70.92
CA HIS A 366 50.67 -20.82 -69.48
C HIS A 366 50.80 -19.47 -68.76
N ILE A 367 51.51 -18.49 -69.35
CA ILE A 367 51.61 -17.13 -68.83
C ILE A 367 50.22 -16.48 -68.74
N ILE A 368 49.44 -16.52 -69.82
CA ILE A 368 48.13 -15.85 -69.88
C ILE A 368 47.11 -16.52 -68.96
N ALA A 369 47.08 -17.86 -68.90
CA ALA A 369 46.24 -18.57 -67.94
C ALA A 369 46.60 -18.25 -66.48
N PHE A 370 47.90 -18.15 -66.16
CA PHE A 370 48.37 -17.77 -64.83
C PHE A 370 48.00 -16.33 -64.48
N LEU A 371 48.23 -15.38 -65.40
CA LEU A 371 47.89 -13.97 -65.21
C LEU A 371 46.39 -13.79 -65.01
N ALA A 372 45.56 -14.34 -65.91
CA ALA A 372 44.11 -14.28 -65.82
C ALA A 372 43.59 -14.80 -64.46
N GLY A 373 44.12 -15.94 -64.00
CA GLY A 373 43.78 -16.53 -62.70
C GLY A 373 44.15 -15.66 -61.49
N HIS A 374 45.34 -15.04 -61.50
CA HIS A 374 45.80 -14.16 -60.39
C HIS A 374 45.14 -12.77 -60.42
N LEU A 375 44.70 -12.34 -61.59
CA LEU A 375 44.00 -11.07 -61.81
C LEU A 375 42.48 -11.17 -61.64
N GLY A 376 41.94 -12.39 -61.48
CA GLY A 376 40.50 -12.64 -61.41
C GLY A 376 39.75 -12.42 -62.73
N PHE A 377 40.48 -12.37 -63.85
CA PHE A 377 39.92 -12.11 -65.17
C PHE A 377 39.43 -13.39 -65.84
N ALA A 378 38.15 -13.45 -66.20
CA ALA A 378 37.60 -14.57 -66.96
C ALA A 378 37.93 -14.41 -68.46
N LEU A 379 38.81 -15.27 -68.97
CA LEU A 379 39.17 -15.30 -70.39
C LEU A 379 37.96 -15.69 -71.27
N PRO A 380 37.66 -14.95 -72.34
CA PRO A 380 36.65 -15.33 -73.34
C PRO A 380 36.87 -16.72 -73.95
N TYR A 381 38.12 -17.13 -74.16
CA TYR A 381 38.49 -18.40 -74.81
C TYR A 381 39.33 -19.28 -73.85
N PRO A 382 38.71 -20.16 -73.04
CA PRO A 382 39.42 -20.89 -71.97
C PRO A 382 40.68 -21.63 -72.44
N LEU A 383 41.82 -21.31 -71.81
CA LEU A 383 43.12 -21.90 -72.07
C LEU A 383 43.37 -23.16 -71.24
N TYR A 384 43.90 -24.19 -71.90
CA TYR A 384 44.34 -25.45 -71.30
C TYR A 384 45.85 -25.62 -71.52
N PRO A 385 46.70 -25.00 -70.68
CA PRO A 385 48.15 -25.08 -70.82
C PRO A 385 48.67 -26.48 -70.53
N MET A 386 49.21 -27.13 -71.56
CA MET A 386 49.76 -28.50 -71.55
C MET A 386 51.13 -28.51 -72.24
N CYS A 387 51.97 -27.51 -71.92
CA CYS A 387 53.26 -27.27 -72.56
C CYS A 387 53.14 -27.25 -74.10
N SER A 388 53.96 -28.00 -74.84
CA SER A 388 53.95 -28.05 -76.31
C SER A 388 52.67 -28.63 -76.91
N THR A 389 51.77 -29.24 -76.13
CA THR A 389 50.47 -29.74 -76.57
C THR A 389 49.31 -28.96 -75.96
N SER A 390 49.47 -27.65 -75.76
CA SER A 390 48.43 -26.78 -75.21
C SER A 390 47.23 -26.64 -76.15
N TYR A 391 46.05 -26.39 -75.58
CA TYR A 391 44.81 -26.15 -76.32
C TYR A 391 44.13 -24.86 -75.85
N ILE A 392 43.33 -24.28 -76.73
CA ILE A 392 42.38 -23.21 -76.40
C ILE A 392 40.98 -23.68 -76.79
N SER A 393 39.96 -23.28 -76.03
CA SER A 393 38.57 -23.63 -76.33
C SER A 393 37.77 -22.46 -76.87
N ASP A 394 37.05 -22.72 -77.97
CA ASP A 394 36.02 -21.80 -78.47
C ASP A 394 34.65 -22.22 -77.94
N PRO A 395 34.07 -21.50 -76.97
CA PRO A 395 32.74 -21.81 -76.44
C PRO A 395 31.62 -21.43 -77.43
N PHE A 396 31.91 -20.68 -78.49
CA PHE A 396 30.95 -20.23 -79.50
C PHE A 396 30.92 -21.12 -80.75
N ALA A 397 31.86 -22.05 -80.90
CA ALA A 397 31.87 -23.02 -81.99
C ALA A 397 30.66 -23.98 -81.91
N GLU A 398 29.93 -24.10 -83.02
CA GLU A 398 28.77 -24.99 -83.17
C GLU A 398 29.21 -26.47 -83.08
N ASP A 399 30.35 -26.82 -83.69
CA ASP A 399 30.85 -28.18 -83.77
C ASP A 399 31.75 -28.59 -82.60
N SER A 400 31.44 -29.72 -81.98
CA SER A 400 32.17 -30.25 -80.81
C SER A 400 33.66 -30.54 -81.04
N LYS A 401 34.09 -30.69 -82.29
CA LYS A 401 35.50 -30.88 -82.68
C LYS A 401 36.25 -29.56 -82.86
N GLU A 402 35.56 -28.49 -83.22
CA GLU A 402 36.11 -27.14 -83.38
C GLU A 402 36.20 -26.40 -82.05
N ARG A 403 35.43 -26.86 -81.04
CA ARG A 403 35.48 -26.38 -79.66
C ARG A 403 36.85 -26.49 -78.96
N PHE A 404 37.77 -27.34 -79.42
CA PHE A 404 39.12 -27.46 -78.84
C PHE A 404 40.18 -27.35 -79.93
N LEU A 405 40.87 -26.22 -79.96
CA LEU A 405 41.84 -25.87 -81.00
C LEU A 405 43.26 -26.06 -80.46
N PRO A 406 44.13 -26.81 -81.18
CA PRO A 406 45.50 -27.03 -80.75
C PRO A 406 46.33 -25.75 -80.90
N LEU A 407 47.14 -25.41 -79.91
CA LEU A 407 48.16 -24.34 -79.99
C LEU A 407 49.51 -24.88 -80.50
N PHE A 408 49.47 -25.98 -81.25
CA PHE A 408 50.62 -26.62 -81.88
C PHE A 408 50.25 -27.05 -83.31
N PRO A 409 51.21 -27.01 -84.26
CA PRO A 409 50.93 -27.32 -85.66
C PRO A 409 50.71 -28.83 -85.83
N TYR A 410 49.52 -29.19 -86.31
CA TYR A 410 49.18 -30.57 -86.66
C TYR A 410 49.10 -30.72 -88.19
N LYS A 411 49.73 -31.77 -88.75
CA LYS A 411 49.90 -31.92 -90.21
C LYS A 411 48.58 -32.09 -90.98
N GLU A 412 47.54 -32.58 -90.32
CA GLU A 412 46.24 -32.88 -90.95
C GLU A 412 45.27 -31.70 -90.87
N THR A 413 45.48 -30.74 -89.96
CA THR A 413 44.54 -29.64 -89.67
C THR A 413 45.24 -28.30 -89.37
N PRO A 414 46.03 -27.75 -90.33
CA PRO A 414 46.76 -26.49 -90.13
C PRO A 414 45.85 -25.28 -89.85
N GLU A 415 44.61 -25.29 -90.37
CA GLU A 415 43.62 -24.22 -90.17
C GLU A 415 43.16 -24.11 -88.72
N MET A 416 42.96 -25.25 -88.04
CA MET A 416 42.57 -25.31 -86.62
C MET A 416 43.65 -24.72 -85.71
N PHE A 417 44.92 -24.97 -86.05
CA PHE A 417 46.07 -24.38 -85.37
C PHE A 417 46.11 -22.85 -85.57
N GLN A 418 45.95 -22.37 -86.80
CA GLN A 418 45.90 -20.93 -87.09
C GLN A 418 44.75 -20.25 -86.35
N HIS A 419 43.56 -20.87 -86.30
CA HIS A 419 42.42 -20.36 -85.55
C HIS A 419 42.71 -20.29 -84.04
N GLY A 420 43.29 -21.35 -83.46
CA GLY A 420 43.70 -21.35 -82.05
C GLY A 420 44.67 -20.21 -81.69
N VAL A 421 45.64 -19.91 -82.55
CA VAL A 421 46.57 -18.77 -82.36
C VAL A 421 45.85 -17.42 -82.47
N ILE A 422 44.86 -17.29 -83.36
CA ILE A 422 44.03 -16.07 -83.45
C ILE A 422 43.23 -15.86 -82.16
N LEU A 423 42.63 -16.92 -81.61
CA LEU A 423 41.88 -16.83 -80.35
C LEU A 423 42.79 -16.53 -79.14
N LEU A 424 44.00 -17.10 -79.09
CA LEU A 424 45.00 -16.76 -78.07
C LEU A 424 45.39 -15.27 -78.14
N ASN A 425 45.66 -14.74 -79.34
CA ASN A 425 45.91 -13.30 -79.50
C ASN A 425 44.68 -12.48 -79.09
N ARG A 426 43.46 -12.93 -79.41
CA ARG A 426 42.22 -12.25 -79.03
C ARG A 426 42.02 -12.17 -77.52
N ASP A 427 42.35 -13.22 -76.78
CA ASP A 427 42.37 -13.22 -75.32
C ASP A 427 43.39 -12.22 -74.76
N ILE A 428 44.61 -12.22 -75.31
CA ILE A 428 45.68 -11.28 -74.94
C ILE A 428 45.25 -9.83 -75.18
N SER A 429 44.69 -9.52 -76.36
CA SER A 429 44.09 -8.22 -76.69
C SER A 429 42.99 -7.83 -75.71
N THR A 430 42.12 -8.78 -75.33
CA THR A 430 41.02 -8.52 -74.39
C THR A 430 41.54 -8.20 -73.00
N LEU A 431 42.58 -8.91 -72.54
CA LEU A 431 43.24 -8.66 -71.26
C LEU A 431 44.01 -7.32 -71.26
N LEU A 432 44.68 -6.97 -72.36
CA LEU A 432 45.29 -5.64 -72.55
C LEU A 432 44.25 -4.51 -72.43
N HIS A 433 43.13 -4.63 -73.16
CA HIS A 433 42.05 -3.63 -73.12
C HIS A 433 41.38 -3.53 -71.75
N ALA A 434 41.20 -4.65 -71.03
CA ALA A 434 40.64 -4.65 -69.67
C ALA A 434 41.48 -3.83 -68.68
N TYR A 435 42.78 -3.73 -68.91
CA TYR A 435 43.71 -2.93 -68.10
C TYR A 435 44.16 -1.62 -68.78
N GLY A 436 43.50 -1.20 -69.86
CA GLY A 436 43.75 0.08 -70.54
C GLY A 436 45.09 0.17 -71.29
N LEU A 437 45.71 -0.95 -71.63
CA LEU A 437 46.99 -1.01 -72.34
C LEU A 437 46.81 -0.98 -73.87
N PRO A 438 47.72 -0.35 -74.63
CA PRO A 438 47.61 -0.24 -76.08
C PRO A 438 47.95 -1.55 -76.80
N ASP A 439 47.03 -1.98 -77.66
CA ASP A 439 47.14 -3.16 -78.53
C ASP A 439 47.30 -2.78 -80.01
N ASP A 440 48.36 -2.03 -80.33
CA ASP A 440 48.62 -1.55 -81.69
C ASP A 440 48.88 -2.67 -82.71
N MET A 441 49.27 -3.86 -82.23
CA MET A 441 49.73 -5.00 -83.03
C MET A 441 49.32 -6.35 -82.39
N PRO A 442 48.04 -6.76 -82.49
CA PRO A 442 47.52 -7.96 -81.81
C PRO A 442 48.24 -9.27 -82.20
N ASN A 443 48.84 -9.30 -83.39
CA ASN A 443 49.59 -10.47 -83.91
C ASN A 443 50.99 -10.63 -83.28
N LEU A 444 51.40 -9.77 -82.34
CA LEU A 444 52.68 -9.87 -81.62
C LEU A 444 52.47 -10.50 -80.23
N THR A 445 52.12 -11.79 -80.22
CA THR A 445 51.81 -12.62 -79.04
C THR A 445 52.79 -12.38 -77.89
N LEU A 446 54.10 -12.52 -78.14
CA LEU A 446 55.13 -12.39 -77.11
C LEU A 446 55.36 -10.96 -76.63
N ALA A 447 55.29 -9.97 -77.53
CA ALA A 447 55.44 -8.56 -77.16
C ALA A 447 54.29 -8.13 -76.24
N ASN A 448 53.06 -8.56 -76.56
CA ASN A 448 51.88 -8.26 -75.78
C ASN A 448 51.86 -9.02 -74.43
N CYS A 449 52.29 -10.30 -74.39
CA CYS A 449 52.55 -10.99 -73.13
C CYS A 449 53.60 -10.27 -72.27
N HIS A 450 54.67 -9.75 -72.88
CA HIS A 450 55.71 -9.01 -72.16
C HIS A 450 55.21 -7.67 -71.59
N LYS A 451 54.43 -6.90 -72.36
CA LYS A 451 53.74 -5.69 -71.85
C LYS A 451 52.89 -6.01 -70.61
N LEU A 452 52.13 -7.10 -70.65
CA LEU A 452 51.27 -7.53 -69.54
C LEU A 452 52.08 -7.92 -68.30
N LEU A 453 53.14 -8.72 -68.46
CA LEU A 453 54.05 -9.07 -67.36
C LEU A 453 54.65 -7.82 -66.71
N GLN A 454 55.23 -6.91 -67.51
CA GLN A 454 55.79 -5.65 -67.01
C GLN A 454 54.75 -4.80 -66.28
N PHE A 455 53.54 -4.66 -66.83
CA PHE A 455 52.46 -3.88 -66.21
C PHE A 455 52.06 -4.44 -64.84
N VAL A 456 51.87 -5.76 -64.72
CA VAL A 456 51.51 -6.39 -63.44
C VAL A 456 52.69 -6.37 -62.46
N SER A 457 53.92 -6.60 -62.93
CA SER A 457 55.15 -6.53 -62.14
C SER A 457 55.40 -5.11 -61.57
N SER A 458 55.03 -4.07 -62.34
CA SER A 458 55.08 -2.66 -61.90
C SER A 458 54.05 -2.29 -60.82
N GLY A 459 52.98 -3.09 -60.66
CA GLY A 459 51.93 -2.88 -59.67
C GLY A 459 50.81 -1.92 -60.05
N GLN A 460 50.85 -1.30 -61.24
CA GLN A 460 49.86 -0.30 -61.67
C GLN A 460 48.42 -0.86 -61.77
N VAL A 461 48.26 -2.16 -62.00
CA VAL A 461 46.99 -2.92 -61.98
C VAL A 461 46.09 -2.54 -60.79
N PHE A 462 46.67 -2.49 -59.59
CA PHE A 462 45.93 -2.35 -58.32
C PHE A 462 45.71 -0.89 -57.90
N SER A 463 45.96 0.05 -58.82
CA SER A 463 45.55 1.46 -58.70
C SER A 463 44.34 1.80 -59.60
N LEU A 464 43.88 0.83 -60.39
CA LEU A 464 42.73 0.92 -61.29
C LEU A 464 41.53 0.05 -60.85
N LEU A 465 41.76 -0.81 -59.84
CA LEU A 465 40.78 -1.64 -59.13
C LEU A 465 40.52 -1.06 -57.74
#